data_AF-K1MDH1-F1
#
_entry.id   AF-K1MDH1-F1
#
_cell.length_a   1.000
_cell.length_b   1.000
_cell.length_c   1.000
_cell.angle_alpha   90.00
_cell.angle_beta   90.00
_cell.angle_gamma   90.00
#
_symmetry.space_group_name_H-M   'P 1'
#
loop_
_entity.id
_entity.type
_entity.pdbx_description
1 polymer ?
#
loop_
_entity_poly.entity_id
_entity_poly.type
_entity_poly.pdbx_seq_one_letter_code
_entity_poly.pdbx_strand_id
1 'polypeptide(L)' 'MKKNTKENMFELINKAKSNTQTPMQNEKSGIVKPVTKGTYIYIEEHKLIELKKMSAERKTTLKELINSAIDEMYFK' A
#
# COMPACT_ATOMS: atom_id res chain seq x y z
N MET A 1 -27.55 23.38 -44.69
CA MET A 1 -28.31 22.23 -44.15
C MET A 1 -27.32 21.17 -43.69
N LYS A 2 -27.08 21.03 -42.37
CA LYS A 2 -26.20 20.00 -41.81
C LYS A 2 -27.07 18.83 -41.35
N LYS A 3 -26.95 17.67 -42.01
CA LYS A 3 -27.64 16.43 -41.63
C LYS A 3 -27.00 15.90 -40.34
N ASN A 4 -27.74 15.92 -39.23
CA ASN A 4 -27.34 15.24 -38.01
C ASN A 4 -27.67 13.75 -38.13
N THR A 5 -26.68 12.95 -38.53
CA THR A 5 -26.76 11.49 -38.49
C THR A 5 -26.73 11.06 -37.02
N LYS A 6 -27.90 10.80 -36.44
CA LYS A 6 -28.01 10.14 -35.13
C LYS A 6 -27.66 8.67 -35.35
N GLU A 7 -26.40 8.31 -35.17
CA GLU A 7 -25.98 6.92 -35.18
C GLU A 7 -26.81 6.15 -34.14
N ASN A 8 -27.46 5.09 -34.60
CA ASN A 8 -28.46 4.37 -33.83
C ASN A 8 -27.73 3.52 -32.78
N MET A 9 -28.09 3.62 -31.50
CA MET A 9 -27.35 2.98 -30.41
C MET A 9 -27.22 1.44 -30.58
N PHE A 10 -28.13 0.84 -31.35
CA PHE A 10 -28.06 -0.56 -31.79
C PHE A 10 -26.87 -0.88 -32.70
N GLU A 11 -26.46 0.04 -33.59
CA GLU A 11 -25.31 -0.15 -34.48
C GLU A 11 -23.99 -0.14 -33.71
N LEU A 12 -23.88 0.71 -32.69
CA LEU A 12 -22.72 0.77 -31.78
C LEU A 12 -22.56 -0.53 -30.99
N ILE A 13 -23.66 -1.10 -30.49
CA ILE A 13 -23.66 -2.38 -29.75
C ILE A 13 -23.21 -3.53 -30.67
N ASN A 14 -23.68 -3.57 -31.91
CA ASN A 14 -23.27 -4.61 -32.86
C ASN A 14 -21.80 -4.47 -33.29
N LYS A 15 -21.27 -3.24 -33.40
CA LYS A 15 -19.84 -2.98 -33.68
C LYS A 15 -18.93 -3.38 -32.51
N ALA A 16 -19.41 -3.27 -31.26
CA ALA A 16 -18.70 -3.73 -30.08
C ALA A 16 -18.62 -5.27 -29.98
N LYS A 17 -19.59 -5.99 -30.57
CA LYS A 17 -19.60 -7.47 -30.57
C LYS A 17 -18.66 -8.10 -31.59
N SER A 18 -18.24 -7.36 -32.63
CA SER A 18 -17.37 -7.89 -33.69
C SER A 18 -15.87 -7.75 -33.43
N ASN A 19 -15.46 -7.03 -32.37
CA ASN A 19 -14.06 -6.90 -31.98
C ASN A 19 -13.80 -7.64 -30.66
N THR A 20 -13.70 -8.96 -30.75
CA THR A 20 -13.21 -9.81 -29.66
C THR A 20 -11.69 -9.66 -29.51
N GLN A 21 -11.25 -8.56 -28.93
CA GLN A 21 -9.96 -8.45 -28.27
C GLN A 21 -9.96 -7.21 -27.37
N THR A 22 -10.54 -7.34 -26.19
CA THR A 22 -10.23 -6.42 -25.09
C THR A 22 -8.73 -6.56 -24.79
N PRO A 23 -7.96 -5.46 -24.70
CA PRO A 23 -6.56 -5.56 -24.32
C PRO A 23 -6.49 -6.17 -22.93
N MET A 24 -5.80 -7.31 -22.81
CA MET A 24 -5.54 -7.93 -21.51
C MET A 24 -4.78 -6.92 -20.65
N GLN A 25 -5.46 -6.44 -19.61
CA GLN A 25 -4.86 -5.58 -18.61
C GLN A 25 -3.89 -6.45 -17.82
N ASN A 26 -2.60 -6.40 -18.15
CA ASN A 26 -1.57 -7.09 -17.39
C ASN A 26 -1.64 -6.59 -15.94
N GLU A 27 -2.07 -7.45 -15.03
CA GLU A 27 -2.02 -7.20 -13.60
C GLU A 27 -0.57 -6.84 -13.24
N LYS A 28 -0.34 -5.57 -12.94
CA LYS A 28 0.97 -5.11 -12.49
C LYS A 28 1.29 -5.90 -11.23
N SER A 29 2.25 -6.81 -11.36
CA SER A 29 2.93 -7.54 -10.30
C SER A 29 2.81 -6.79 -8.97
N GLY A 30 1.87 -7.20 -8.14
CA GLY A 30 1.61 -6.56 -6.87
C GLY A 30 2.86 -6.69 -6.02
N ILE A 31 3.47 -5.57 -5.65
CA ILE A 31 4.57 -5.55 -4.68
C ILE A 31 4.02 -6.20 -3.41
N VAL A 32 4.41 -7.44 -3.13
CA VAL A 32 4.02 -8.16 -1.93
C VAL A 32 4.69 -7.47 -0.76
N LYS A 33 3.93 -6.61 -0.07
CA LYS A 33 4.43 -5.98 1.16
C LYS A 33 4.60 -7.07 2.22
N PRO A 34 5.73 -7.10 2.94
CA PRO A 34 5.94 -8.07 4.01
C PRO A 34 4.83 -7.95 5.06
N VAL A 35 4.34 -9.10 5.52
CA VAL A 35 3.25 -9.17 6.50
C VAL A 35 3.79 -8.74 7.87
N THR A 36 3.66 -7.46 8.20
CA THR A 36 3.97 -6.96 9.55
C THR A 36 2.77 -7.13 10.46
N LYS A 37 2.95 -7.82 11.60
CA LYS A 37 1.96 -7.89 12.68
C LYS A 37 2.41 -6.99 13.84
N GLY A 38 1.47 -6.22 14.39
CA GLY A 38 1.69 -5.45 15.61
C GLY A 38 1.21 -6.21 16.83
N THR A 39 1.84 -5.96 17.97
CA THR A 39 1.36 -6.39 19.29
C THR A 39 1.46 -5.20 20.26
N TYR A 40 0.69 -5.26 21.35
CA TYR A 40 0.83 -4.32 22.45
C TYR A 40 1.81 -4.88 23.47
N ILE A 41 2.73 -4.03 23.93
CA ILE A 41 3.67 -4.36 25.01
C ILE A 41 3.46 -3.38 26.15
N TYR A 42 3.61 -3.88 27.37
CA TYR A 42 3.60 -3.03 28.56
C TYR A 42 4.99 -2.44 28.77
N ILE A 43 5.06 -1.12 28.97
CA ILE A 43 6.28 -0.38 29.30
C ILE A 43 5.93 0.58 30.44
N GLU A 44 6.76 0.61 31.47
CA GLU A 44 6.61 1.59 32.57
C GLU A 44 6.74 3.02 32.03
N GLU A 45 5.96 3.94 32.59
CA GLU A 45 5.84 5.31 32.06
C GLU A 45 7.19 6.04 31.99
N HIS A 46 8.02 5.93 33.03
CA HIS A 46 9.34 6.57 33.06
C HIS A 46 10.26 6.06 31.93
N LYS A 47 10.23 4.76 31.65
CA LYS A 47 10.98 4.15 30.53
C LYS A 47 10.45 4.64 29.18
N LEU A 48 9.13 4.74 29.03
CA LEU A 48 8.52 5.23 27.81
C LEU A 48 8.91 6.69 27.50
N ILE A 49 9.01 7.54 28.52
CA ILE A 49 9.46 8.94 28.39
C ILE A 49 10.91 8.98 27.89
N GLU A 50 11.80 8.21 28.50
CA GLU A 50 13.21 8.14 28.11
C GLU A 50 13.38 7.60 26.68
N LEU A 51 12.66 6.54 26.32
CA LEU A 51 12.71 5.96 24.98
C LEU A 51 12.24 6.96 23.91
N LYS A 52 11.19 7.75 24.20
CA LYS A 52 10.73 8.82 23.32
C LYS A 52 11.81 9.88 23.13
N LYS A 53 12.43 10.34 24.22
CA LYS A 53 13.53 11.31 24.17
C LYS A 53 14.70 10.78 23.32
N MET A 54 15.11 9.53 23.56
CA MET A 54 16.19 8.90 22.83
C MET A 54 15.87 8.73 21.33
N SER A 55 14.62 8.39 20.98
CA SER A 55 14.21 8.30 19.58
C SER A 55 14.32 9.66 18.86
N ALA A 56 13.97 10.75 19.55
CA ALA A 56 14.10 12.11 19.01
C ALA A 56 15.58 12.52 18.85
N GLU A 57 16.42 12.24 19.85
CA GLU A 57 17.87 12.52 19.80
C GLU A 57 18.55 11.77 18.64
N ARG A 58 18.14 10.52 18.39
CA ARG A 58 18.67 9.66 17.32
C ARG A 58 17.99 9.88 15.96
N LYS A 59 17.03 10.82 15.86
CA LYS A 59 16.26 11.11 14.64
C LYS A 59 15.60 9.85 14.03
N THR A 60 15.08 8.96 14.88
CA THR A 60 14.42 7.71 14.50
C THR A 60 13.06 7.61 15.17
N THR A 61 12.25 6.62 14.79
CA THR A 61 10.97 6.36 15.45
C THR A 61 11.14 5.46 16.68
N LEU A 62 10.22 5.57 17.64
CA LEU A 62 10.17 4.66 18.80
C LEU A 62 10.09 3.18 18.36
N LYS A 63 9.34 2.90 17.29
CA LYS A 63 9.22 1.55 16.70
C LYS A 63 10.58 1.03 16.22
N GLU A 64 11.30 1.82 15.44
CA GLU A 64 12.63 1.44 14.92
C GLU A 64 13.64 1.28 16.04
N LEU A 65 13.61 2.16 17.04
CA LEU A 65 14.47 2.06 18.23
C LEU A 65 14.25 0.73 18.97
N ILE A 66 12.99 0.38 19.26
CA ILE A 66 12.63 -0.86 19.96
C ILE A 66 13.00 -2.08 19.12
N ASN A 67 12.63 -2.10 17.83
CA ASN A 67 12.95 -3.23 16.95
C ASN A 67 14.46 -3.41 16.79
N SER A 68 15.23 -2.32 16.66
CA SER A 68 16.69 -2.41 16.56
C SER A 68 17.32 -3.00 17.82
N ALA A 69 16.80 -2.63 19.01
CA ALA A 69 17.26 -3.19 20.28
C ALA A 69 16.89 -4.67 20.43
N ILE A 70 15.69 -5.07 19.97
CA ILE A 70 15.28 -6.48 19.93
C ILE A 70 16.18 -7.27 18.97
N ASP A 71 16.43 -6.74 17.78
CA ASP A 71 17.28 -7.37 16.77
C ASP A 71 18.71 -7.56 17.27
N GLU A 72 19.28 -6.56 17.96
CA GLU A 72 20.61 -6.63 18.55
C GLU A 72 20.72 -7.65 19.70
N MET A 73 19.64 -7.83 20.47
CA MET A 73 19.67 -8.71 21.65
C MET A 73 19.33 -10.16 21.34
N TYR A 74 18.50 -10.41 20.32
CA TYR A 74 17.91 -11.73 20.08
C TYR A 74 18.14 -12.29 18.67
N PHE A 75 18.58 -11.48 17.71
CA PHE A 75 18.70 -11.86 16.31
C PHE A 75 20.08 -11.59 15.68
N LYS A 76 21.02 -11.02 16.44
CA LYS A 76 22.45 -10.85 16.09
C LYS A 76 23.33 -11.64 17.05
#